data_AF-A0A354R7V6-F1
#
_entry.id   AF-A0A354R7V6-F1
#
_cell.length_a   1.000
_cell.length_b   1.000
_cell.length_c   1.000
_cell.angle_alpha   90.00
_cell.angle_beta   90.00
_cell.angle_gamma   90.00
#
_symmetry.space_group_name_H-M   'P 1'
#
loop_
_entity.id
_entity.type
_entity.pdbx_description
1 polymer ?
#
loop_
_entity_poly.entity_id
_entity_poly.type
_entity_poly.pdbx_seq_one_letter_code
_entity_poly.pdbx_strand_id
1 'polypeptide(L)' 'PKVAAEKPAGEWQHVSVTLYKRHLTVVLNGTTIIEDAPVVGVTGGAVDANEFVPGFIYLQGDHSDADYKNMILRPAR' A
#
# COMPACT_ATOMS: atom_id res chain seq x y z
N PRO A 1 -10.51 -3.47 -4.06
CA PRO A 1 -10.10 -4.65 -3.24
C PRO A 1 -11.07 -5.80 -3.55
N LYS A 2 -10.59 -7.04 -3.57
CA LYS A 2 -11.43 -8.21 -3.87
C LYS A 2 -12.36 -8.58 -2.71
N VAL A 3 -11.92 -8.36 -1.47
CA VAL A 3 -12.64 -8.68 -0.23
C VAL A 3 -12.32 -7.66 0.86
N ALA A 4 -13.24 -7.51 1.81
CA ALA A 4 -12.99 -6.84 3.09
C ALA A 4 -12.21 -7.78 4.01
N ALA A 5 -11.17 -7.26 4.66
CA ALA A 5 -10.26 -8.05 5.51
C ALA A 5 -9.73 -7.25 6.71
N GLU A 6 -10.31 -6.07 6.95
CA GLU A 6 -10.01 -5.20 8.07
C GLU A 6 -10.47 -5.81 9.40
N LYS A 7 -9.64 -5.66 10.42
CA LYS A 7 -10.05 -5.90 11.81
C LYS A 7 -10.80 -4.68 12.36
N PRO A 8 -11.53 -4.83 13.48
CA PRO A 8 -12.15 -3.71 14.19
C PRO A 8 -11.19 -2.56 14.51
N ALA A 9 -11.75 -1.36 14.72
CA ALA A 9 -10.99 -0.19 15.15
C ALA A 9 -10.26 -0.45 16.48
N GLY A 10 -9.03 0.07 16.61
CA GLY A 10 -8.16 -0.17 17.76
C GLY A 10 -7.29 -1.42 17.65
N GLU A 11 -7.53 -2.30 16.66
CA GLU A 11 -6.68 -3.45 16.40
C GLU A 11 -5.59 -3.17 15.35
N TRP A 12 -4.43 -3.81 15.55
CA TRP A 12 -3.33 -3.72 14.61
C TRP A 12 -3.63 -4.46 13.30
N GLN A 13 -3.58 -3.71 12.20
CA GLN A 13 -3.62 -4.24 10.85
C GLN A 13 -2.20 -4.64 10.42
N HIS A 14 -2.05 -5.79 9.77
CA HIS A 14 -0.79 -6.18 9.14
C HIS A 14 -0.94 -6.07 7.62
N VAL A 15 -0.20 -5.14 7.03
CA VAL A 15 -0.22 -4.89 5.58
C VAL A 15 1.12 -5.29 4.99
N SER A 16 1.08 -6.10 3.94
CA SER A 16 2.22 -6.40 3.09
C SER A 16 1.91 -5.92 1.68
N VAL A 17 2.82 -5.12 1.12
CA VAL A 17 2.70 -4.57 -0.23
C VAL A 17 3.92 -5.01 -1.03
N THR A 18 3.67 -5.59 -2.20
CA THR A 18 4.69 -5.81 -3.22
C THR A 18 4.37 -4.94 -4.42
N LEU A 19 5.30 -4.06 -4.78
CA LEU A 19 5.29 -3.33 -6.04
C LEU A 19 6.48 -3.82 -6.87
N TYR A 20 6.21 -4.46 -7.99
CA TYR A 20 7.24 -4.99 -8.87
C TYR A 20 6.81 -4.87 -10.32
N LYS A 21 7.69 -4.33 -11.19
CA LYS A 21 7.38 -4.13 -12.62
C LYS A 21 6.02 -3.46 -12.88
N ARG A 22 5.66 -2.46 -12.05
CA ARG A 22 4.36 -1.75 -12.08
C ARG A 22 3.13 -2.66 -11.85
N HIS A 23 3.31 -3.77 -11.16
CA HIS A 23 2.23 -4.60 -10.65
C HIS A 23 2.20 -4.55 -9.13
N LEU A 24 0.99 -4.47 -8.58
CA LEU A 24 0.73 -4.33 -7.16
C LEU A 24 0.07 -5.58 -6.62
N THR A 25 0.64 -6.15 -5.56
CA THR A 25 0.00 -7.16 -4.71
C THR A 25 -0.10 -6.62 -3.30
N VAL A 26 -1.29 -6.71 -2.69
CA VAL A 26 -1.55 -6.27 -1.32
C VAL A 26 -2.20 -7.39 -0.54
N VAL A 27 -1.56 -7.73 0.57
CA VAL A 27 -2.07 -8.68 1.57
C VAL A 27 -2.41 -7.89 2.84
N LEU A 28 -3.68 -7.94 3.26
CA LEU A 28 -4.16 -7.36 4.51
C LEU A 28 -4.55 -8.50 5.45
N ASN A 29 -3.93 -8.55 6.63
CA ASN A 29 -4.19 -9.56 7.67
C ASN A 29 -4.14 -11.02 7.14
N GLY A 30 -3.19 -11.32 6.27
CA GLY A 30 -3.03 -12.65 5.65
C GLY A 30 -3.96 -12.93 4.48
N THR A 31 -4.85 -12.00 4.12
CA THR A 31 -5.77 -12.12 2.98
C THR A 31 -5.29 -11.26 1.81
N THR A 32 -5.10 -11.87 0.64
CA THR A 32 -4.78 -11.12 -0.58
C THR A 32 -6.01 -10.32 -1.03
N ILE A 33 -5.95 -9.00 -0.92
CA ILE A 33 -7.03 -8.09 -1.30
C ILE A 33 -6.81 -7.43 -2.67
N ILE A 34 -5.57 -7.39 -3.14
CA ILE A 34 -5.16 -7.01 -4.50
C ILE A 34 -4.10 -8.04 -4.93
N GLU A 35 -4.27 -8.61 -6.11
CA GLU A 35 -3.40 -9.67 -6.61
C GLU A 35 -2.91 -9.30 -8.00
N ASP A 36 -1.59 -9.10 -8.12
CA ASP A 36 -0.86 -8.84 -9.37
C ASP A 36 -1.54 -7.83 -10.32
N ALA A 37 -2.09 -6.75 -9.76
CA ALA A 37 -2.86 -5.78 -10.53
C ALA A 37 -1.94 -4.73 -11.16
N PRO A 38 -2.13 -4.34 -12.42
CA PRO A 38 -1.31 -3.30 -13.05
C PRO A 38 -1.59 -1.92 -12.41
N VAL A 39 -0.52 -1.15 -12.19
CA VAL A 39 -0.60 0.26 -11.82
C VAL A 39 -0.80 1.10 -13.08
N VAL A 40 -2.05 1.47 -13.32
CA VAL A 40 -2.49 2.15 -14.55
C VAL A 40 -2.17 3.65 -14.59
N GLY A 41 -1.78 4.24 -13.46
CA GLY A 41 -1.43 5.66 -13.36
C GLY A 41 -1.40 6.14 -11.91
N VAL A 42 -1.27 7.45 -11.75
CA VAL A 42 -1.26 8.13 -10.45
C VAL A 42 -2.65 8.19 -9.81
N THR A 43 -2.69 8.36 -8.49
CA THR A 43 -3.92 8.60 -7.72
C THR A 43 -4.04 10.08 -7.35
N GLY A 44 -5.18 10.51 -6.80
CA GLY A 44 -5.40 11.90 -6.40
C GLY A 44 -4.47 12.42 -5.29
N GLY A 45 -3.76 11.53 -4.58
CA GLY A 45 -2.78 11.87 -3.55
C GLY A 45 -1.33 11.94 -4.05
N ALA A 46 -1.11 11.94 -5.37
CA ALA A 46 0.24 11.95 -5.95
C ALA A 46 0.93 13.31 -5.75
N VAL A 47 2.24 13.27 -5.47
CA VAL A 47 3.08 14.46 -5.31
C VAL A 47 3.58 14.99 -6.66
N ASP A 48 3.78 14.11 -7.62
CA ASP A 48 4.03 14.43 -9.02
C ASP A 48 3.38 13.37 -9.93
N ALA A 49 3.37 13.64 -11.25
CA ALA A 49 2.74 12.79 -12.25
C ALA A 49 3.72 11.91 -13.04
N ASN A 50 4.97 11.77 -12.59
CA ASN A 50 6.00 10.98 -13.27
C ASN A 50 6.29 9.69 -12.48
N GLU A 51 5.43 8.68 -12.60
CA GLU A 51 5.56 7.43 -11.84
C GLU A 51 6.73 6.52 -12.28
N PHE A 52 7.57 6.97 -13.23
CA PHE A 52 8.71 6.22 -13.74
C PHE A 52 10.04 6.56 -13.06
N VAL A 53 10.06 7.53 -12.15
CA VAL A 53 11.26 7.85 -11.36
C VAL A 53 11.17 7.26 -9.96
N PRO A 54 12.31 6.96 -9.29
CA PRO A 54 12.30 6.56 -7.89
C PRO A 54 11.62 7.62 -7.02
N GLY A 55 10.76 7.16 -6.11
CA GLY A 55 10.01 8.01 -5.18
C GLY A 55 10.08 7.51 -3.73
N PHE A 56 9.52 8.30 -2.83
CA PHE A 56 9.43 7.98 -1.41
C PHE A 56 8.19 7.13 -1.09
N ILE A 57 8.16 6.56 0.12
CA ILE A 57 6.92 6.03 0.71
C ILE A 57 6.20 7.18 1.39
N TYR A 58 4.99 7.48 0.94
CA TYR A 58 4.14 8.52 1.50
C TYR A 58 3.07 7.91 2.42
N LEU A 59 2.98 8.39 3.67
CA LEU A 59 1.89 8.06 4.59
C LEU A 59 0.92 9.25 4.62
N GLN A 60 -0.30 9.02 4.17
CA GLN A 60 -1.33 10.06 4.07
C GLN A 60 -1.87 10.42 5.46
N GLY A 61 -2.12 11.72 5.71
CA GLY A 61 -2.46 12.26 7.04
C GLY A 61 -3.71 13.15 7.10
N ASP A 62 -4.68 12.93 6.23
CA ASP A 62 -5.83 13.83 6.00
C ASP A 62 -7.21 13.24 6.38
N HIS A 63 -7.27 12.04 6.97
CA HIS A 63 -8.55 11.37 7.28
C HIS A 63 -8.78 11.11 8.78
N SER A 64 -7.76 10.73 9.56
CA SER A 64 -7.82 10.58 11.03
C SER A 64 -6.43 10.27 11.59
N ASP A 65 -6.32 10.20 12.92
CA ASP A 65 -5.11 9.68 13.58
C ASP A 65 -4.89 8.20 13.24
N ALA A 66 -3.63 7.83 13.01
CA ALA A 66 -3.21 6.45 12.78
C ALA A 66 -1.80 6.23 13.35
N ASP A 67 -1.63 5.14 14.09
CA ASP A 67 -0.32 4.71 14.61
C ASP A 67 0.33 3.68 13.70
N TYR A 68 1.65 3.79 13.52
CA TYR A 68 2.44 2.89 12.69
C TYR A 68 3.54 2.22 13.50
N LYS A 69 3.81 0.93 13.21
CA LYS A 69 4.96 0.21 13.75
C LYS A 69 5.44 -0.86 12.78
N ASN A 70 6.67 -1.34 12.98
CA ASN A 70 7.27 -2.44 12.20
C ASN A 70 7.31 -2.18 10.68
N MET A 71 7.58 -0.95 10.27
CA MET A 71 7.65 -0.56 8.86
C MET A 71 8.99 -0.99 8.26
N ILE A 72 8.97 -2.00 7.39
CA ILE A 72 10.17 -2.59 6.79
C ILE A 72 10.08 -2.52 5.27
N LEU A 73 11.01 -1.83 4.65
CA LEU A 73 11.17 -1.78 3.20
C LEU A 73 12.27 -2.74 2.75
N ARG A 74 11.98 -3.57 1.75
CA ARG A 74 12.96 -4.47 1.12
C ARG A 74 12.95 -4.21 -0.39
N PRO A 75 14.08 -3.84 -1.00
CA PRO A 75 14.18 -3.74 -2.45
C PRO A 75 13.82 -5.08 -3.10
N ALA A 76 13.04 -5.03 -4.18
CA ALA A 76 12.80 -6.20 -5.01
C ALA A 76 14.10 -6.63 -5.70
N ARG A 77 14.25 -7.95 -5.94
CA ARG A 77 15.36 -8.51 -6.70
C ARG A 77 15.02 -8.60 -8.19
#